data_AF-A0A0R3N0B9-F1
#
_entry.id   AF-A0A0R3N0B9-F1
#
_cell.length_a   1.000
_cell.length_b   1.000
_cell.length_c   1.000
_cell.angle_alpha   90.00
_cell.angle_beta   90.00
_cell.angle_gamma   90.00
#
_symmetry.space_group_name_H-M   'P 1'
#
loop_
_entity.id
_entity.type
_entity.pdbx_description
1 polymer ?
#
loop_
_entity_poly.entity_id
_entity_poly.type
_entity_poly.pdbx_seq_one_letter_code
_entity_poly.pdbx_strand_id
1 'polypeptide(L)'
;MRYRSAIAVFLAMTVISGRAQAADPRYPDWPCTQAKVPEISLAAVWAGPPLDDASGKWKNDAKVSSLVAKLAARRTPLEEAQKAITEYLSGAADKAASGKLLFAGLFEALNAQRSQVMNGLERVTRKQREAAEKIRADTLALQALQGETPPDQTKVDELGNQLVWQTRIFEDRRNVIKFVCEVPTAIDQRLFALGRTIQQEIE
;
A
#
# COMPACT_ATOMS: atom_id res chain seq x y z
N MET A 1 -19.32 68.14 -20.61
CA MET A 1 -18.16 67.28 -20.95
C MET A 1 -18.39 65.90 -20.38
N ARG A 2 -18.09 64.87 -21.18
CA ARG A 2 -18.55 63.48 -21.05
C ARG A 2 -17.93 62.72 -19.87
N TYR A 3 -18.76 62.03 -19.09
CA TYR A 3 -18.37 61.02 -18.11
C TYR A 3 -17.66 59.87 -18.82
N ARG A 4 -16.41 59.60 -18.46
CA ARG A 4 -15.63 58.46 -18.93
C ARG A 4 -15.77 57.33 -17.92
N SER A 5 -16.52 56.30 -18.29
CA SER A 5 -16.63 55.04 -17.58
C SER A 5 -15.28 54.32 -17.59
N ALA A 6 -14.72 54.04 -16.41
CA ALA A 6 -13.58 53.14 -16.25
C ALA A 6 -14.09 51.84 -15.61
N ILE A 7 -14.22 50.79 -16.42
CA ILE A 7 -14.51 49.43 -15.94
C ILE A 7 -13.18 48.80 -15.58
N ALA A 8 -12.89 48.67 -14.28
CA ALA A 8 -11.76 47.91 -13.77
C ALA A 8 -12.19 46.44 -13.64
N VAL A 9 -11.73 45.58 -14.55
CA VAL A 9 -11.88 44.13 -14.45
C VAL A 9 -10.79 43.60 -13.52
N PHE A 10 -11.16 43.26 -12.28
CA PHE A 10 -10.29 42.53 -11.36
C PHE A 10 -10.37 41.03 -11.70
N LEU A 11 -9.33 40.51 -12.37
CA LEU A 11 -9.14 39.07 -12.57
C LEU A 11 -8.46 38.49 -11.32
N ALA A 12 -9.25 37.89 -10.42
CA ALA A 12 -8.72 37.18 -9.27
C ALA A 12 -8.16 35.81 -9.71
N MET A 13 -6.83 35.73 -9.88
CA MET A 13 -6.13 34.45 -10.02
C MET A 13 -6.09 33.74 -8.66
N THR A 14 -7.05 32.85 -8.43
CA THR A 14 -6.98 31.88 -7.34
C THR A 14 -5.91 30.84 -7.65
N VAL A 15 -4.71 31.02 -7.10
CA VAL A 15 -3.65 30.01 -7.12
C VAL A 15 -4.08 28.87 -6.21
N ILE A 16 -4.61 27.80 -6.79
CA ILE A 16 -4.80 26.53 -6.09
C ILE A 16 -3.40 25.95 -5.84
N SER A 17 -2.82 26.32 -4.70
CA SER A 17 -1.57 25.71 -4.23
C SER A 17 -1.88 24.27 -3.83
N GLY A 18 -1.66 23.32 -4.74
CA GLY A 18 -1.63 21.91 -4.40
C GLY A 18 -0.58 21.71 -3.32
N ARG A 19 -0.99 21.30 -2.11
CA ARG A 19 -0.05 21.01 -1.03
C ARG A 19 0.83 19.83 -1.47
N ALA A 20 2.06 20.11 -1.87
CA ALA A 20 3.10 19.11 -1.96
C ALA A 20 3.32 18.57 -0.53
N GLN A 21 2.81 17.37 -0.26
CA GLN A 21 3.18 16.63 0.94
C GLN A 21 4.68 16.34 0.81
N ALA A 22 5.49 17.00 1.64
CA ALA A 22 6.91 16.65 1.75
C ALA A 22 6.98 15.19 2.18
N ALA A 23 7.77 14.38 1.47
CA ALA A 23 8.04 13.02 1.89
C ALA A 23 8.62 13.04 3.30
N ASP A 24 8.10 12.20 4.19
CA ASP A 24 8.64 12.04 5.54
C ASP A 24 10.12 11.63 5.41
N PRO A 25 11.08 12.44 5.91
CA PRO A 25 12.51 12.15 5.77
C PRO A 25 12.91 10.79 6.37
N ARG A 26 12.10 10.23 7.28
CA ARG A 26 12.32 8.91 7.88
C ARG A 26 12.04 7.77 6.90
N TYR A 27 11.21 8.01 5.88
CA TYR A 27 10.77 7.00 4.91
C TYR A 27 10.96 7.50 3.46
N PRO A 28 12.21 7.75 3.02
CA PRO A 28 12.51 8.36 1.72
C PRO A 28 12.15 7.49 0.50
N ASP A 29 11.83 6.21 0.73
CA ASP A 29 11.44 5.25 -0.31
C ASP A 29 9.94 4.92 -0.27
N TRP A 30 9.15 5.60 0.57
CA TRP A 30 7.72 5.38 0.64
C TRP A 30 6.99 5.99 -0.58
N PRO A 31 6.30 5.20 -1.42
CA PRO A 31 5.75 5.71 -2.68
C PRO A 31 4.32 6.24 -2.60
N CYS A 32 3.63 6.01 -1.48
CA CYS A 32 2.20 6.31 -1.37
C CYS A 32 1.95 7.73 -0.86
N THR A 33 0.82 8.32 -1.26
CA THR A 33 0.42 9.67 -0.84
C THR A 33 0.10 9.76 0.65
N GLN A 34 -0.45 8.68 1.22
CA GLN A 34 -0.69 8.57 2.65
C GLN A 34 0.62 8.40 3.41
N ALA A 35 0.74 9.00 4.60
CA ALA A 35 1.91 8.83 5.45
C ALA A 35 2.11 7.35 5.84
N LYS A 36 3.37 6.93 5.94
CA LYS A 36 3.70 5.57 6.37
C LYS A 36 3.38 5.41 7.86
N VAL A 37 2.44 4.52 8.18
CA VAL A 37 2.17 4.07 9.56
C VAL A 37 2.62 2.61 9.66
N PRO A 38 3.73 2.28 10.34
CA PRO A 38 4.36 0.95 10.25
C PRO A 38 3.49 -0.21 10.75
N GLU A 39 2.79 -0.01 11.86
CA GLU A 39 2.05 -1.05 12.57
C GLU A 39 0.59 -0.63 12.73
N ILE A 40 -0.33 -1.60 12.68
CA ILE A 40 -1.73 -1.35 13.02
C ILE A 40 -1.84 -1.16 14.53
N SER A 41 -2.48 -0.07 14.96
CA SER A 41 -2.76 0.15 16.38
C SER A 41 -3.83 -0.83 16.84
N LEU A 42 -3.48 -1.71 17.79
CA LEU A 42 -4.43 -2.66 18.39
C LEU A 42 -5.66 -1.94 18.97
N ALA A 43 -5.44 -0.83 19.67
CA ALA A 43 -6.51 -0.02 20.28
C ALA A 43 -7.46 0.61 19.24
N ALA A 44 -7.03 0.76 17.99
CA ALA A 44 -7.88 1.29 16.92
C ALA A 44 -8.80 0.23 16.31
N VAL A 45 -8.47 -1.06 16.47
CA VAL A 45 -9.19 -2.17 15.81
C VAL A 45 -9.84 -3.14 16.79
N TRP A 46 -9.55 -3.03 18.09
CA TRP A 46 -10.03 -3.95 19.12
C TRP A 46 -10.55 -3.24 20.36
N ALA A 47 -11.81 -3.50 20.69
CA ALA A 47 -12.48 -3.02 21.91
C ALA A 47 -12.88 -4.18 22.86
N GLY A 48 -12.47 -5.40 22.56
CA GLY A 48 -12.74 -6.57 23.40
C GLY A 48 -11.69 -6.78 24.50
N PRO A 49 -11.67 -7.95 25.15
CA PRO A 49 -10.74 -8.25 26.24
C PRO A 49 -9.27 -8.07 25.84
N PRO A 50 -8.36 -7.72 26.77
CA PRO A 50 -6.92 -7.62 26.52
C PRO A 50 -6.37 -8.91 25.89
N LEU A 51 -5.43 -8.80 24.95
CA LEU A 51 -4.93 -9.94 24.14
C LEU A 51 -3.61 -10.55 24.62
N ASP A 52 -3.02 -10.04 25.71
CA ASP A 52 -1.65 -10.35 26.13
C ASP A 52 -1.40 -11.85 26.36
N ASP A 53 -2.42 -12.55 26.86
CA ASP A 53 -2.46 -14.00 27.10
C ASP A 53 -2.90 -14.81 25.87
N ALA A 54 -3.30 -14.19 24.76
CA ALA A 54 -3.74 -14.87 23.53
C ALA A 54 -2.72 -14.78 22.38
N SER A 55 -1.79 -13.82 22.44
CA SER A 55 -0.75 -13.65 21.42
C SER A 55 0.08 -14.92 21.24
N GLY A 56 0.31 -15.30 19.98
CA GLY A 56 1.03 -16.51 19.58
C GLY A 56 0.33 -17.84 19.88
N LYS A 57 -0.57 -17.93 20.86
CA LYS A 57 -1.23 -19.18 21.28
C LYS A 57 -2.16 -19.75 20.22
N TRP A 58 -2.77 -18.89 19.40
CA TRP A 58 -3.65 -19.29 18.30
C TRP A 58 -2.95 -20.24 17.30
N LYS A 59 -1.62 -20.17 17.18
CA LYS A 59 -0.80 -21.03 16.31
C LYS A 59 -0.77 -22.49 16.75
N ASN A 60 -1.01 -22.74 18.05
CA ASN A 60 -1.02 -24.08 18.62
C ASN A 60 -2.40 -24.76 18.45
N ASP A 61 -3.44 -23.98 18.13
CA ASP A 61 -4.75 -24.49 17.79
C ASP A 61 -4.86 -24.60 16.26
N ALA A 62 -4.85 -25.84 15.75
CA ALA A 62 -4.91 -26.10 14.30
C ALA A 62 -6.22 -25.59 13.67
N LYS A 63 -7.34 -25.63 14.40
CA LYS A 63 -8.64 -25.15 13.91
C LYS A 63 -8.62 -23.63 13.78
N VAL A 64 -8.14 -22.94 14.81
CA VAL A 64 -8.02 -21.46 14.79
C VAL A 64 -6.99 -21.02 13.76
N SER A 65 -5.85 -21.69 13.67
CA SER A 65 -4.81 -21.37 12.68
C SER A 65 -5.30 -21.48 11.24
N SER A 66 -6.01 -22.56 10.92
CA SER A 66 -6.62 -22.75 9.60
C SER A 66 -7.69 -21.69 9.31
N LEU A 67 -8.52 -21.37 10.32
CA LEU A 67 -9.53 -20.33 10.19
C LEU A 67 -8.89 -18.96 9.97
N VAL A 68 -7.89 -18.56 10.75
CA VAL A 68 -7.13 -17.31 10.56
C VAL A 68 -6.55 -17.23 9.15
N ALA A 69 -5.94 -18.32 8.64
CA ALA A 69 -5.38 -18.34 7.29
C ALA A 69 -6.47 -18.14 6.21
N LYS A 70 -7.64 -18.78 6.38
CA LYS A 70 -8.79 -18.59 5.49
C LYS A 70 -9.30 -17.14 5.55
N LEU A 71 -9.56 -16.65 6.76
CA LEU A 71 -10.13 -15.33 7.00
C LEU A 71 -9.18 -14.19 6.60
N ALA A 72 -7.86 -14.36 6.72
CA ALA A 72 -6.89 -13.34 6.29
C ALA A 72 -6.70 -13.32 4.75
N ALA A 73 -7.07 -14.38 4.04
CA ALA A 73 -6.82 -14.48 2.61
C ALA A 73 -7.71 -13.54 1.79
N ARG A 74 -7.10 -12.68 0.97
CA ARG A 74 -7.81 -11.75 0.07
C ARG A 74 -8.80 -12.43 -0.89
N ARG A 75 -8.53 -13.68 -1.26
CA ARG A 75 -9.41 -14.48 -2.12
C ARG A 75 -10.73 -14.87 -1.46
N THR A 76 -10.81 -14.81 -0.14
CA THR A 76 -12.04 -15.10 0.61
C THR A 76 -12.85 -13.81 0.72
N PRO A 77 -14.03 -13.71 0.09
CA PRO A 77 -14.89 -12.54 0.20
C PRO A 77 -15.13 -12.15 1.65
N LEU A 78 -15.24 -10.84 1.93
CA LEU A 78 -15.38 -10.34 3.30
C LEU A 78 -16.64 -10.92 3.97
N GLU A 79 -17.75 -10.96 3.26
CA GLU A 79 -19.02 -11.52 3.76
C GLU A 79 -18.90 -13.01 4.11
N GLU A 80 -18.21 -13.81 3.29
CA GLU A 80 -17.94 -15.23 3.58
C GLU A 80 -17.06 -15.37 4.83
N ALA A 81 -16.07 -14.50 4.98
CA ALA A 81 -15.19 -14.49 6.14
C ALA A 81 -15.97 -14.13 7.43
N GLN A 82 -16.84 -13.13 7.38
CA GLN A 82 -17.69 -12.74 8.51
C GLN A 82 -18.66 -13.87 8.89
N LYS A 83 -19.29 -14.53 7.90
CA LYS A 83 -20.15 -15.69 8.14
C LYS A 83 -19.39 -16.84 8.82
N ALA A 84 -18.17 -17.13 8.37
CA ALA A 84 -17.33 -18.17 8.97
C ALA A 84 -16.93 -17.84 10.43
N ILE A 85 -16.81 -16.56 10.80
CA ILE A 85 -16.62 -16.14 12.19
C ILE A 85 -17.87 -16.47 13.02
N THR A 86 -19.06 -16.04 12.58
CA THR A 86 -20.32 -16.33 13.27
C THR A 86 -20.56 -17.84 13.44
N GLU A 87 -20.32 -18.63 12.39
CA GLU A 87 -20.43 -20.10 12.45
C GLU A 87 -19.45 -20.70 13.46
N TYR A 88 -18.19 -20.24 13.48
CA TYR A 88 -17.20 -20.70 14.44
C TYR A 88 -17.60 -20.37 15.90
N LEU A 89 -18.07 -19.14 16.16
CA LEU A 89 -18.40 -18.67 17.51
C LEU A 89 -19.74 -19.21 18.02
N SER A 90 -20.72 -19.44 17.16
CA SER A 90 -21.99 -20.09 17.54
C SER A 90 -21.80 -21.51 18.08
N GLY A 91 -20.77 -22.22 17.62
CA GLY A 91 -20.40 -23.55 18.13
C GLY A 91 -19.38 -23.54 19.27
N ALA A 92 -18.97 -22.37 19.77
CA ALA A 92 -17.99 -22.27 20.85
C ALA A 92 -18.65 -22.41 22.23
N ALA A 93 -18.05 -23.21 23.12
CA ALA A 93 -18.49 -23.32 24.51
C ALA A 93 -18.24 -22.03 25.31
N ASP A 94 -17.13 -21.34 25.01
CA ASP A 94 -16.79 -20.02 25.53
C ASP A 94 -16.52 -19.08 24.35
N LYS A 95 -17.55 -18.32 23.97
CA LYS A 95 -17.45 -17.37 22.86
C LYS A 95 -16.39 -16.30 23.10
N ALA A 96 -16.28 -15.79 24.34
CA ALA A 96 -15.35 -14.73 24.67
C ALA A 96 -13.90 -15.20 24.51
N ALA A 97 -13.55 -16.37 25.04
CA ALA A 97 -12.21 -16.95 24.89
C ALA A 97 -11.90 -17.30 23.43
N SER A 98 -12.85 -17.94 22.71
CA SER A 98 -12.66 -18.29 21.29
C SER A 98 -12.54 -17.07 20.38
N GLY A 99 -13.36 -16.04 20.58
CA GLY A 99 -13.32 -14.80 19.80
C GLY A 99 -12.04 -14.02 20.05
N LYS A 100 -11.61 -13.93 21.31
CA LYS A 100 -10.33 -13.34 21.70
C LYS A 100 -9.13 -14.03 21.02
N LEU A 101 -9.09 -15.37 21.05
CA LEU A 101 -8.02 -16.15 20.43
C LEU A 101 -8.01 -15.98 18.90
N LEU A 102 -9.19 -15.97 18.28
CA LEU A 102 -9.35 -15.77 16.84
C LEU A 102 -8.88 -14.37 16.42
N PHE A 103 -9.30 -13.33 17.15
CA PHE A 103 -8.92 -11.95 16.85
C PHE A 103 -7.41 -11.74 17.02
N ALA A 104 -6.79 -12.30 18.07
CA ALA A 104 -5.33 -12.24 18.24
C ALA A 104 -4.60 -12.81 17.01
N GLY A 105 -5.07 -13.94 16.47
CA GLY A 105 -4.52 -14.52 15.24
C GLY A 105 -4.73 -13.66 13.99
N LEU A 106 -5.92 -13.08 13.83
CA LEU A 106 -6.21 -12.16 12.71
C LEU A 106 -5.36 -10.89 12.76
N PHE A 107 -5.22 -10.30 13.94
CA PHE A 107 -4.38 -9.11 14.16
C PHE A 107 -2.94 -9.40 13.78
N GLU A 108 -2.33 -10.47 14.33
CA GLU A 108 -0.96 -10.85 13.99
C GLU A 108 -0.79 -11.15 12.50
N ALA A 109 -1.68 -11.93 11.90
CA ALA A 109 -1.57 -12.35 10.51
C ALA A 109 -1.72 -11.17 9.53
N LEU A 110 -2.74 -10.32 9.72
CA LEU A 110 -3.01 -9.19 8.81
C LEU A 110 -2.00 -8.06 9.01
N ASN A 111 -1.56 -7.79 10.24
CA ASN A 111 -0.49 -6.81 10.50
C ASN A 111 0.86 -7.25 9.89
N ALA A 112 1.19 -8.55 9.96
CA ALA A 112 2.37 -9.10 9.28
C ALA A 112 2.27 -9.00 7.75
N GLN A 113 1.11 -9.32 7.16
CA GLN A 113 0.88 -9.16 5.72
C GLN A 113 1.01 -7.69 5.29
N ARG A 114 0.43 -6.76 6.06
CA ARG A 114 0.54 -5.33 5.81
C ARG A 114 1.99 -4.88 5.82
N SER A 115 2.75 -5.26 6.85
CA SER A 115 4.18 -4.97 6.96
C SER A 115 4.97 -5.51 5.76
N GLN A 116 4.67 -6.73 5.30
CA GLN A 116 5.30 -7.32 4.13
C GLN A 116 5.02 -6.52 2.85
N VAL A 117 3.78 -6.08 2.65
CA VAL A 117 3.37 -5.24 1.51
C VAL A 117 4.07 -3.90 1.55
N MET A 118 4.07 -3.22 2.70
CA MET A 118 4.73 -1.92 2.88
C MET A 118 6.23 -1.99 2.61
N ASN A 119 6.92 -2.99 3.15
CA ASN A 119 8.33 -3.23 2.86
C ASN A 119 8.56 -3.56 1.37
N GLY A 120 7.60 -4.23 0.73
CA GLY A 120 7.61 -4.50 -0.70
C GLY A 120 7.52 -3.23 -1.55
N LEU A 121 6.63 -2.31 -1.18
CA LEU A 121 6.49 -1.01 -1.82
C LEU A 121 7.80 -0.22 -1.77
N GLU A 122 8.44 -0.14 -0.60
CA GLU A 122 9.73 0.55 -0.46
C GLU A 122 10.85 -0.08 -1.31
N ARG A 123 10.92 -1.42 -1.34
CA ARG A 123 11.87 -2.13 -2.22
C ARG A 123 11.64 -1.78 -3.69
N VAL A 124 10.38 -1.71 -4.12
CA VAL A 124 10.04 -1.35 -5.49
C VAL A 124 10.43 0.09 -5.78
N THR A 125 10.19 1.03 -4.87
CA THR A 125 10.60 2.43 -5.02
C THR A 125 12.10 2.60 -5.19
N ARG A 126 12.94 1.89 -4.41
CA ARG A 126 14.40 1.91 -4.63
C ARG A 126 14.78 1.44 -6.02
N LYS A 127 14.21 0.33 -6.47
CA LYS A 127 14.44 -0.18 -7.84
C LYS A 127 13.97 0.79 -8.92
N GLN A 128 12.90 1.55 -8.67
CA GLN A 128 12.47 2.62 -9.58
C GLN A 128 13.48 3.77 -9.63
N ARG A 129 14.05 4.17 -8.48
CA ARG A 129 15.10 5.19 -8.43
C ARG A 129 16.35 4.74 -9.20
N GLU A 130 16.81 3.51 -8.96
CA GLU A 130 17.93 2.90 -9.69
C GLU A 130 17.66 2.84 -11.20
N ALA A 131 16.45 2.46 -11.61
CA ALA A 131 16.06 2.43 -13.02
C ALA A 131 16.04 3.83 -13.65
N ALA A 132 15.56 4.85 -12.92
CA ALA A 132 15.57 6.23 -13.40
C ALA A 132 17.00 6.76 -13.59
N GLU A 133 17.91 6.48 -12.65
CA GLU A 133 19.32 6.85 -12.79
C GLU A 133 19.99 6.11 -13.96
N LYS A 134 19.66 4.84 -14.17
CA LYS A 134 20.15 4.10 -15.33
C LYS A 134 19.64 4.67 -16.65
N ILE A 135 18.36 5.01 -16.75
CA ILE A 135 17.79 5.65 -17.95
C ILE A 135 18.49 6.98 -18.23
N ARG A 136 18.76 7.79 -17.20
CA ARG A 136 19.54 9.03 -17.36
C ARG A 136 20.95 8.75 -17.89
N ALA A 137 21.66 7.81 -17.28
CA ALA A 137 23.02 7.45 -17.69
C ALA A 137 23.06 6.93 -19.14
N ASP A 138 22.16 6.01 -19.49
CA ASP A 138 22.04 5.44 -20.84
C ASP A 138 21.64 6.52 -21.87
N THR A 139 20.82 7.51 -21.48
CA THR A 139 20.49 8.66 -22.35
C THR A 139 21.72 9.51 -22.66
N LEU A 140 22.55 9.82 -21.64
CA LEU A 140 23.79 10.58 -21.84
C LEU A 140 24.79 9.81 -22.70
N ALA A 141 24.90 8.49 -22.49
CA ALA A 141 25.76 7.63 -23.30
C ALA A 141 25.30 7.59 -24.76
N LEU A 142 23.99 7.51 -25.02
CA LEU A 142 23.44 7.57 -26.38
C LEU A 142 23.78 8.89 -27.07
N GLN A 143 23.64 10.02 -26.36
CA GLN A 143 24.00 11.33 -26.89
C GLN A 143 25.49 11.43 -27.23
N ALA A 144 26.37 10.84 -26.41
CA ALA A 144 27.79 10.79 -26.67
C ALA A 144 28.11 9.99 -27.95
N LEU A 145 27.54 8.79 -28.11
CA LEU A 145 27.70 7.95 -29.31
C LEU A 145 27.22 8.66 -30.59
N GLN A 146 26.10 9.38 -30.50
CA GLN A 146 25.56 10.16 -31.61
C GLN A 146 26.46 11.34 -32.01
N GLY A 147 27.28 11.85 -31.08
CA GLY A 147 28.23 12.95 -31.32
C GLY A 147 29.59 12.54 -31.89
N GLU A 148 29.88 11.24 -31.99
CA GLU A 148 31.13 10.74 -32.58
C GLU A 148 31.22 11.04 -34.09
N THR A 149 32.43 11.10 -34.66
CA THR A 149 32.64 11.38 -36.09
C THR A 149 33.64 10.39 -36.70
N PRO A 150 33.19 9.43 -37.54
CA PRO A 150 31.79 9.12 -37.84
C PRO A 150 31.09 8.41 -36.67
N PRO A 151 29.77 8.55 -36.49
CA PRO A 151 29.03 7.78 -35.49
C PRO A 151 29.04 6.28 -35.79
N ASP A 152 29.19 5.45 -34.76
CA ASP A 152 28.96 4.01 -34.83
C ASP A 152 27.45 3.71 -34.77
N GLN A 153 26.80 3.69 -35.93
CA GLN A 153 25.34 3.57 -36.02
C GLN A 153 24.79 2.28 -35.40
N THR A 154 25.54 1.18 -35.44
CA THR A 154 25.13 -0.09 -34.81
C THR A 154 24.96 0.08 -33.30
N LYS A 155 25.91 0.77 -32.64
CA LYS A 155 25.83 1.03 -31.19
C LYS A 155 24.75 2.05 -30.84
N VAL A 156 24.56 3.05 -31.69
CA VAL A 156 23.48 4.04 -31.54
C VAL A 156 22.11 3.34 -31.56
N ASP A 157 21.88 2.46 -32.54
CA ASP A 157 20.63 1.73 -32.67
C ASP A 157 20.41 0.72 -31.53
N GLU A 158 21.45 0.00 -31.12
CA GLU A 158 21.38 -0.96 -30.00
C GLU A 158 20.99 -0.26 -28.69
N LEU A 159 21.71 0.80 -28.32
CA LEU A 159 21.44 1.54 -27.09
C LEU A 159 20.12 2.31 -27.17
N GLY A 160 19.77 2.85 -28.33
CA GLY A 160 18.47 3.50 -28.57
C GLY A 160 17.29 2.54 -28.33
N ASN A 161 17.35 1.33 -28.89
CA ASN A 161 16.32 0.31 -28.69
C ASN A 161 16.24 -0.13 -27.21
N GLN A 162 17.38 -0.31 -26.55
CA GLN A 162 17.42 -0.61 -25.12
C GLN A 162 16.74 0.49 -24.29
N LEU A 163 17.04 1.76 -24.57
CA LEU A 163 16.50 2.90 -23.83
C LEU A 163 14.98 3.02 -23.98
N VAL A 164 14.46 2.78 -25.19
CA VAL A 164 13.00 2.75 -25.45
C VAL A 164 12.33 1.68 -24.59
N TRP A 165 12.89 0.47 -24.54
CA TRP A 165 12.34 -0.63 -23.76
C TRP A 165 12.39 -0.37 -22.24
N GLN A 166 13.54 0.11 -21.74
CA GLN A 166 13.71 0.46 -20.33
C GLN A 166 12.72 1.55 -19.90
N THR A 167 12.58 2.61 -20.70
CA THR A 167 11.69 3.74 -20.42
C THR A 167 10.24 3.27 -20.36
N ARG A 168 9.82 2.42 -21.31
CA ARG A 168 8.47 1.84 -21.29
C ARG A 168 8.21 1.07 -19.99
N ILE A 169 9.12 0.19 -19.60
CA ILE A 169 8.97 -0.61 -18.37
C ILE A 169 8.96 0.26 -17.12
N PHE A 170 9.79 1.30 -17.08
CA PHE A 170 9.81 2.25 -15.98
C PHE A 170 8.45 2.94 -15.84
N GLU A 171 7.89 3.45 -16.94
CA GLU A 171 6.59 4.12 -16.96
C GLU A 171 5.44 3.18 -16.58
N ASP A 172 5.42 1.96 -17.13
CA ASP A 172 4.41 0.94 -16.79
C ASP A 172 4.43 0.63 -15.29
N ARG A 173 5.63 0.42 -14.71
CA ARG A 173 5.77 0.16 -13.27
C ARG A 173 5.35 1.36 -12.42
N ARG A 174 5.72 2.58 -12.83
CA ARG A 174 5.33 3.82 -12.13
C ARG A 174 3.81 3.97 -12.07
N ASN A 175 3.09 3.59 -13.12
CA ASN A 175 1.63 3.61 -13.15
C ASN A 175 1.02 2.57 -12.21
N VAL A 176 1.57 1.36 -12.17
CA VAL A 176 1.08 0.27 -11.32
C VAL A 176 1.23 0.57 -9.82
N ILE A 177 2.35 1.18 -9.40
CA ILE A 177 2.64 1.45 -7.97
C ILE A 177 1.50 2.21 -7.28
N LYS A 178 0.84 3.14 -8.00
CA LYS A 178 -0.30 3.92 -7.46
C LYS A 178 -1.45 3.02 -6.99
N PHE A 179 -1.76 1.97 -7.73
CA PHE A 179 -2.83 1.05 -7.37
C PHE A 179 -2.44 0.10 -6.23
N VAL A 180 -1.15 -0.24 -6.13
CA VAL A 180 -0.64 -1.11 -5.06
C VAL A 180 -0.71 -0.41 -3.69
N CYS A 181 -0.71 0.93 -3.67
CA CYS A 181 -0.91 1.71 -2.45
C CYS A 181 -2.27 1.51 -1.77
N GLU A 182 -3.27 0.94 -2.47
CA GLU A 182 -4.56 0.58 -1.87
C GLU A 182 -4.52 -0.73 -1.08
N VAL A 183 -3.50 -1.56 -1.28
CA VAL A 183 -3.42 -2.88 -0.64
C VAL A 183 -3.31 -2.79 0.89
N PRO A 184 -2.46 -1.93 1.50
CA PRO A 184 -2.46 -1.74 2.95
C PRO A 184 -3.83 -1.30 3.49
N THR A 185 -4.49 -0.34 2.82
CA THR A 185 -5.83 0.13 3.19
C THR A 185 -6.85 -1.02 3.18
N ALA A 186 -6.83 -1.88 2.16
CA ALA A 186 -7.72 -3.03 2.08
C ALA A 186 -7.47 -4.07 3.19
N ILE A 187 -6.21 -4.24 3.61
CA ILE A 187 -5.86 -5.11 4.75
C ILE A 187 -6.43 -4.52 6.05
N ASP A 188 -6.28 -3.22 6.26
CA ASP A 188 -6.78 -2.50 7.45
C ASP A 188 -8.31 -2.58 7.54
N GLN A 189 -9.01 -2.32 6.42
CA GLN A 189 -10.47 -2.43 6.33
C GLN A 189 -10.95 -3.85 6.63
N ARG A 190 -10.25 -4.87 6.12
CA ARG A 190 -10.58 -6.27 6.39
C ARG A 190 -10.42 -6.61 7.87
N LEU A 191 -9.29 -6.24 8.48
CA LEU A 191 -9.07 -6.49 9.90
C LEU A 191 -10.14 -5.81 10.76
N PHE A 192 -10.47 -4.55 10.45
CA PHE A 192 -11.51 -3.82 11.17
C PHE A 192 -12.88 -4.50 11.05
N ALA A 193 -13.31 -4.86 9.85
CA ALA A 193 -14.59 -5.51 9.62
C ALA A 193 -14.68 -6.88 10.34
N LEU A 194 -13.64 -7.70 10.25
CA LEU A 194 -13.60 -8.99 10.95
C LEU A 194 -13.56 -8.81 12.47
N GLY A 195 -12.80 -7.83 12.97
CA GLY A 195 -12.74 -7.49 14.39
C GLY A 195 -14.10 -7.06 14.96
N ARG A 196 -14.84 -6.24 14.20
CA ARG A 196 -16.21 -5.83 14.55
C ARG A 196 -17.17 -7.02 14.60
N THR A 197 -17.10 -7.93 13.64
CA THR A 197 -17.92 -9.16 13.66
C THR A 197 -17.61 -10.02 14.88
N ILE A 198 -16.33 -10.19 15.23
CA ILE A 198 -15.96 -10.94 16.44
C ILE A 198 -16.51 -10.25 17.69
N GLN A 199 -16.37 -8.92 17.82
CA GLN A 199 -16.90 -8.17 18.97
C GLN A 199 -18.40 -8.39 19.16
N GLN A 200 -19.17 -8.29 18.06
CA GLN A 200 -20.62 -8.48 18.09
C GLN A 200 -21.05 -9.89 18.51
N GLU A 201 -20.23 -10.91 18.27
CA GLU A 201 -20.53 -12.31 18.62
C GLU A 201 -20.14 -12.67 20.05
N ILE A 202 -19.22 -11.92 20.66
CA ILE A 202 -18.76 -12.16 22.05
C ILE A 202 -19.46 -11.27 23.08
N GLU A 203 -20.15 -10.23 22.65
CA GLU A 203 -21.11 -9.45 23.43
C GLU A 203 -22.38 -10.28 23.71
#